data_AF-A0A229TCE1-F1
#
_entry.id   AF-A0A229TCE1-F1
#
_cell.length_a   1.000
_cell.length_b   1.000
_cell.length_c   1.000
_cell.angle_alpha   90.00
_cell.angle_beta   90.00
_cell.angle_gamma   90.00
#
_symmetry.space_group_name_H-M   'P 1'
#
loop_
_entity.id
_entity.type
_entity.pdbx_description
1 polymer ?
#
loop_
_entity_poly.entity_id
_entity_poly.type
_entity_poly.pdbx_seq_one_letter_code
_entity_poly.pdbx_strand_id
1 'polypeptide(L)'
;MTAEIVLYKGSNQTYFGRLSMDPILRELLSRHVDTTDPKIRFALVFHREAEAVADGSRLVNLLPTVTEVDVVMLRGNKMVARTRGSVAELFGPVIQRLVGRIDPDEDSWAFRISHPVLDGSGEQRRPPKVEGAVDVDLDTARSLPFSVSRLDEPGMETVDPAELGLDPKELSTINVLLPARARRMLVADLPLSRQVEEGGFFLGRIRTVGGDVPRYLVEITDVTPAEGSGAGSGHFTFTSDSFSAVNRLLAERGKDEVLAGWYHTHLFSATRRMGLSDVDVDTHFSTFRRPWQVAGLLNLTDDERVLRCYGRVADAMKECKLWVCDDGDRYRGAGTRLERE
;
A
#
# COMPACT_ATOMS: atom_id res chain seq x y z
N MET A 1 16.85 -11.07 18.03
CA MET A 1 15.56 -11.54 17.48
C MET A 1 15.80 -12.83 16.73
N THR A 2 14.97 -13.83 16.96
CA THR A 2 15.02 -15.15 16.30
C THR A 2 14.15 -15.16 15.06
N ALA A 3 14.51 -15.97 14.06
CA ALA A 3 13.69 -16.16 12.87
C ALA A 3 12.30 -16.72 13.24
N GLU A 4 11.25 -16.24 12.58
CA GLU A 4 9.87 -16.68 12.79
C GLU A 4 9.14 -16.90 11.47
N ILE A 5 8.11 -17.74 11.48
CA ILE A 5 7.15 -17.85 10.39
C ILE A 5 5.87 -17.14 10.80
N VAL A 6 5.44 -16.17 10.01
CA VAL A 6 4.16 -15.50 10.18
C VAL A 6 3.15 -16.18 9.27
N LEU A 7 2.04 -16.64 9.84
CA LEU A 7 0.99 -17.36 9.14
C LEU A 7 -0.22 -16.48 8.87
N TYR A 8 -0.85 -16.75 7.73
CA TYR A 8 -2.07 -16.10 7.27
C TYR A 8 -3.05 -17.18 6.80
N LYS A 9 -4.32 -16.95 7.09
CA LYS A 9 -5.43 -17.87 6.88
C LYS A 9 -6.38 -17.32 5.80
N GLY A 10 -6.89 -18.21 4.95
CA GLY A 10 -7.91 -17.91 3.96
C GLY A 10 -7.36 -17.21 2.71
N SER A 11 -8.21 -17.12 1.68
CA SER A 11 -7.91 -16.44 0.41
C SER A 11 -7.55 -14.96 0.58
N ASN A 12 -8.13 -14.31 1.59
CA ASN A 12 -7.86 -12.92 1.96
C ASN A 12 -6.55 -12.74 2.76
N GLN A 13 -5.86 -13.85 3.07
CA GLN A 13 -4.59 -13.86 3.79
C GLN A 13 -4.67 -13.08 5.12
N THR A 14 -5.69 -13.37 5.92
CA THR A 14 -5.92 -12.79 7.26
C THR A 14 -4.84 -13.26 8.22
N TYR A 15 -4.23 -12.37 8.99
CA TYR A 15 -3.20 -12.76 9.96
C TYR A 15 -3.74 -13.81 10.96
N PHE A 16 -3.02 -14.91 11.11
CA PHE A 16 -3.36 -15.99 12.02
C PHE A 16 -2.47 -16.00 13.26
N GLY A 17 -1.15 -15.91 13.08
CA GLY A 17 -0.21 -16.03 14.20
C GLY A 17 1.25 -16.16 13.78
N ARG A 18 2.13 -16.39 14.76
CA ARG A 18 3.57 -16.56 14.56
C ARG A 18 4.01 -17.92 15.08
N LEU A 19 4.90 -18.58 14.35
CA LEU A 19 5.55 -19.81 14.73
C LEU A 19 7.06 -19.57 14.87
N SER A 20 7.66 -20.16 15.91
CA SER A 20 9.11 -20.22 16.01
C SER A 20 9.69 -21.03 14.85
N MET A 21 10.77 -20.54 14.24
CA MET A 21 11.43 -21.21 13.12
C MET A 21 12.20 -22.46 13.57
N ASP A 22 12.70 -22.51 14.81
CA ASP A 22 13.59 -23.59 15.28
C ASP A 22 12.95 -24.99 15.19
N PRO A 23 11.69 -25.23 15.65
CA PRO A 23 11.02 -26.53 15.47
C PRO A 23 10.85 -26.92 14.00
N ILE A 24 10.61 -25.95 13.12
CA ILE A 24 10.40 -26.17 11.69
C ILE A 24 11.72 -26.61 11.02
N LEU A 25 12.83 -25.97 11.37
CA LEU A 25 14.16 -26.33 10.88
C LEU A 25 14.63 -27.69 11.39
N ARG A 26 14.32 -28.02 12.64
CA ARG A 26 14.60 -29.36 13.20
C ARG A 26 13.82 -30.45 12.49
N GLU A 27 12.55 -30.21 12.19
CA GLU A 27 11.70 -31.15 11.43
C GLU A 27 12.14 -31.27 9.96
N LEU A 28 12.58 -30.17 9.34
CA LEU A 28 13.13 -30.18 7.98
C LEU A 28 14.35 -31.11 7.85
N LEU A 29 15.25 -31.03 8.84
CA LEU A 29 16.54 -31.71 8.79
C LEU A 29 16.58 -33.03 9.56
N SER A 30 15.55 -33.36 10.36
CA SER A 30 15.47 -34.61 11.14
C SER A 30 15.54 -35.87 10.27
N ARG A 31 15.15 -35.76 8.99
CA ARG A 31 15.25 -36.85 8.01
C ARG A 31 16.68 -37.20 7.60
N HIS A 32 17.64 -36.30 7.84
CA HIS A 32 19.01 -36.42 7.34
C HIS A 32 20.05 -36.43 8.46
N VAL A 33 19.76 -35.83 9.61
CA VAL A 33 20.70 -35.68 10.73
C VAL A 33 19.92 -35.72 12.05
N ASP A 34 20.55 -36.23 13.12
CA ASP A 34 20.02 -36.10 14.48
C ASP A 34 19.95 -34.61 14.88
N THR A 35 18.72 -34.10 15.00
CA THR A 35 18.43 -32.71 15.35
C THR A 35 18.15 -32.50 16.85
N THR A 36 18.32 -33.52 17.69
CA THR A 36 18.02 -33.46 19.14
C THR A 36 19.14 -32.85 19.98
N ASP A 37 20.36 -32.73 19.45
CA ASP A 37 21.48 -32.13 20.17
C ASP A 37 21.24 -30.62 20.41
N PRO A 38 21.20 -30.15 21.67
CA PRO A 38 20.95 -28.74 22.00
C PRO A 38 22.07 -27.79 21.54
N LYS A 39 23.25 -28.32 21.17
CA LYS A 39 24.37 -27.54 20.60
C LYS A 39 24.19 -27.23 19.11
N ILE A 40 23.15 -27.76 18.49
CA ILE A 40 22.81 -27.46 17.10
C ILE A 40 22.25 -26.04 17.00
N ARG A 41 22.76 -25.31 16.03
CA ARG A 41 22.28 -23.99 15.61
C ARG A 41 22.03 -23.99 14.11
N PHE A 42 21.12 -23.12 13.68
CA PHE A 42 20.80 -22.94 12.27
C PHE A 42 21.16 -21.53 11.83
N ALA A 43 21.73 -21.42 10.64
CA ALA A 43 21.92 -20.17 9.94
C ALA A 43 21.12 -20.21 8.63
N LEU A 44 20.45 -19.12 8.32
CA LEU A 44 19.68 -18.95 7.09
C LEU A 44 20.42 -17.95 6.19
N VAL A 45 20.66 -18.34 4.94
CA VAL A 45 21.17 -17.43 3.91
C VAL A 45 20.09 -17.31 2.85
N PHE A 46 19.50 -16.11 2.75
CA PHE A 46 18.43 -15.83 1.80
C PHE A 46 18.99 -15.39 0.46
N HIS A 47 18.45 -15.93 -0.62
CA HIS A 47 18.80 -15.55 -1.98
C HIS A 47 17.62 -14.85 -2.64
N ARG A 48 17.93 -13.78 -3.39
CA ARG A 48 16.93 -12.98 -4.09
C ARG A 48 17.01 -13.20 -5.58
N GLU A 49 15.87 -13.52 -6.20
CA GLU A 49 15.73 -13.61 -7.65
C GLU A 49 14.62 -12.68 -8.16
N ALA A 50 14.74 -12.26 -9.42
CA ALA A 50 13.89 -11.24 -10.04
C ALA A 50 12.50 -11.76 -10.47
N GLU A 51 12.31 -13.06 -10.63
CA GLU A 51 11.04 -13.64 -11.04
C GLU A 51 10.66 -14.81 -10.13
N ALA A 52 9.60 -14.62 -9.37
CA ALA A 52 9.10 -15.60 -8.44
C ALA A 52 8.09 -16.51 -9.16
N VAL A 53 8.46 -17.78 -9.40
CA VAL A 53 7.57 -18.77 -10.02
C VAL A 53 6.26 -18.86 -9.25
N ALA A 54 5.15 -18.89 -9.99
CA ALA A 54 3.81 -19.03 -9.42
C ALA A 54 3.71 -20.40 -8.76
N ASP A 55 3.61 -20.39 -7.43
CA ASP A 55 3.40 -21.62 -6.68
C ASP A 55 1.92 -22.01 -6.81
N GLY A 56 1.68 -23.17 -7.43
CA GLY A 56 0.36 -23.78 -7.58
C GLY A 56 -0.10 -24.52 -6.31
N SER A 57 0.64 -24.41 -5.21
CA SER A 57 0.33 -25.05 -3.95
C SER A 57 -0.78 -24.31 -3.16
N ARG A 58 -1.43 -25.04 -2.25
CA ARG A 58 -2.42 -24.50 -1.28
C ARG A 58 -1.79 -23.60 -0.20
N LEU A 59 -0.47 -23.40 -0.24
CA LEU A 59 0.29 -22.64 0.76
C LEU A 59 1.21 -21.63 0.07
N VAL A 60 0.85 -20.34 0.14
CA VAL A 60 1.57 -19.30 -0.62
C VAL A 60 2.71 -18.69 0.20
N ASN A 61 3.94 -18.73 -0.31
CA ASN A 61 5.03 -17.87 0.18
C ASN A 61 4.75 -16.42 -0.23
N LEU A 62 4.65 -15.54 0.76
CA LEU A 62 4.27 -14.16 0.58
C LEU A 62 5.45 -13.22 0.35
N LEU A 63 6.70 -13.68 0.43
CA LEU A 63 7.86 -12.86 0.05
C LEU A 63 8.29 -13.23 -1.37
N PRO A 64 7.92 -12.45 -2.41
CA PRO A 64 8.20 -12.78 -3.79
C PRO A 64 9.70 -12.67 -4.10
N THR A 65 10.42 -11.77 -3.43
CA THR A 65 11.85 -11.56 -3.65
C THR A 65 12.73 -12.58 -2.95
N VAL A 66 12.20 -13.40 -2.04
CA VAL A 66 12.94 -14.43 -1.32
C VAL A 66 12.45 -15.79 -1.80
N THR A 67 13.00 -16.22 -2.93
CA THR A 67 12.60 -17.45 -3.61
C THR A 67 13.39 -18.65 -3.10
N GLU A 68 14.66 -18.47 -2.73
CA GLU A 68 15.54 -19.54 -2.27
C GLU A 68 16.20 -19.24 -0.92
N VAL A 69 16.55 -20.30 -0.21
CA VAL A 69 17.28 -20.22 1.06
C VAL A 69 18.29 -21.35 1.17
N ASP A 70 19.46 -21.05 1.75
CA ASP A 70 20.30 -22.07 2.37
C ASP A 70 19.95 -22.21 3.85
N VAL A 71 19.62 -23.44 4.24
CA VAL A 71 19.56 -23.82 5.65
C VAL A 71 20.88 -24.50 6.01
N VAL A 72 21.68 -23.82 6.82
CA VAL A 72 22.97 -24.31 7.28
C VAL A 72 22.85 -24.77 8.73
N MET A 73 23.15 -26.04 8.98
CA MET A 73 23.17 -26.64 10.30
C MET A 73 24.60 -26.62 10.85
N LEU A 74 24.75 -26.05 12.03
CA LEU A 74 26.03 -25.88 12.72
C LEU A 74 26.03 -26.66 14.03
N ARG A 75 27.13 -27.35 14.33
CA ARG A 75 27.41 -27.93 15.65
C ARG A 75 28.66 -27.24 16.21
N GLY A 76 28.47 -26.31 17.15
CA GLY A 76 29.51 -25.34 17.48
C GLY A 76 29.85 -24.49 16.25
N ASN A 77 31.13 -24.46 15.84
CA ASN A 77 31.60 -23.70 14.67
C ASN A 77 31.74 -24.55 13.40
N LYS A 78 31.38 -25.84 13.43
CA LYS A 78 31.49 -26.73 12.28
C LYS A 78 30.13 -26.86 11.60
N MET A 79 30.10 -26.64 10.29
CA MET A 79 28.96 -26.99 9.45
C MET A 79 28.83 -28.52 9.39
N VAL A 80 27.67 -29.03 9.76
CA VAL A 80 27.37 -30.47 9.75
C VAL A 80 26.44 -30.84 8.60
N ALA A 81 25.59 -29.91 8.15
CA ALA A 81 24.75 -30.10 6.98
C ALA A 81 24.41 -28.74 6.34
N ARG A 82 24.11 -28.77 5.04
CA ARG A 82 23.55 -27.64 4.30
C ARG A 82 22.52 -28.18 3.32
N THR A 83 21.36 -27.54 3.28
CA THR A 83 20.34 -27.80 2.27
C THR A 83 19.97 -26.48 1.61
N ARG A 84 19.98 -26.47 0.28
CA ARG A 84 19.49 -25.36 -0.55
C ARG A 84 18.21 -25.80 -1.24
N GLY A 85 17.29 -24.88 -1.40
CA GLY A 85 16.08 -25.09 -2.19
C GLY A 85 15.20 -23.86 -2.16
N SER A 86 14.08 -23.93 -2.88
CA SER A 86 13.10 -22.85 -2.78
C SER A 86 12.49 -22.80 -1.38
N VAL A 87 12.09 -21.60 -0.96
CA VAL A 87 11.39 -21.38 0.32
C VAL A 87 10.11 -22.20 0.37
N ALA A 88 9.37 -22.28 -0.74
CA ALA A 88 8.15 -23.07 -0.84
C ALA A 88 8.41 -24.57 -0.70
N GLU A 89 9.41 -25.13 -1.37
CA GLU A 89 9.70 -26.57 -1.29
C GLU A 89 10.27 -26.99 0.06
N LEU A 90 11.12 -26.16 0.66
CA LEU A 90 11.75 -26.48 1.94
C LEU A 90 10.74 -26.35 3.09
N PHE A 91 10.09 -25.21 3.23
CA PHE A 91 9.23 -24.96 4.39
C PHE A 91 7.79 -25.41 4.15
N GLY A 92 7.32 -25.37 2.90
CA GLY A 92 5.91 -25.61 2.57
C GLY A 92 5.37 -26.95 3.10
N PRO A 93 6.02 -28.10 2.86
CA PRO A 93 5.54 -29.38 3.36
C PRO A 93 5.48 -29.46 4.89
N VAL A 94 6.39 -28.80 5.61
CA VAL A 94 6.41 -28.80 7.07
C VAL A 94 5.29 -27.91 7.61
N ILE A 95 5.16 -26.70 7.08
CA ILE A 95 4.10 -25.76 7.45
C ILE A 95 2.73 -26.35 7.12
N GLN A 96 2.55 -26.97 5.95
CA GLN A 96 1.28 -27.55 5.53
C GLN A 96 0.81 -28.65 6.47
N ARG A 97 1.73 -29.50 6.96
CA ARG A 97 1.40 -30.50 8.01
C ARG A 97 1.03 -29.84 9.34
N LEU A 98 1.66 -28.72 9.70
CA LEU A 98 1.35 -27.99 10.93
C LEU A 98 -0.03 -27.34 10.85
N VAL A 99 -0.31 -26.57 9.80
CA VAL A 99 -1.59 -25.87 9.64
C VAL A 99 -2.75 -26.84 9.48
N GLY A 100 -2.56 -27.97 8.79
CA GLY A 100 -3.60 -29.02 8.71
C GLY A 100 -3.92 -29.72 10.04
N ARG A 101 -3.07 -29.57 11.06
CA ARG A 101 -3.38 -29.98 12.45
C ARG A 101 -4.04 -28.87 13.26
N ILE A 102 -3.75 -27.62 12.92
CA ILE A 102 -4.29 -26.43 13.60
C ILE A 102 -5.74 -26.22 13.20
N ASP A 103 -6.03 -26.30 11.90
CA ASP A 103 -7.37 -26.13 11.35
C ASP A 103 -7.54 -27.02 10.11
N PRO A 104 -8.11 -28.23 10.27
CA PRO A 104 -8.29 -29.17 9.18
C PRO A 104 -9.29 -28.71 8.11
N ASP A 105 -10.18 -27.79 8.44
CA ASP A 105 -11.26 -27.33 7.56
C ASP A 105 -10.83 -26.15 6.67
N GLU A 106 -9.64 -25.57 6.92
CA GLU A 106 -9.09 -24.49 6.10
C GLU A 106 -8.17 -25.02 4.99
N ASP A 107 -8.58 -24.78 3.75
CA ASP A 107 -7.86 -25.20 2.55
C ASP A 107 -6.88 -24.15 2.01
N SER A 108 -6.92 -22.91 2.52
CA SER A 108 -6.08 -21.80 2.04
C SER A 108 -5.21 -21.21 3.14
N TRP A 109 -3.90 -21.31 2.94
CA TRP A 109 -2.91 -20.75 3.86
C TRP A 109 -1.84 -19.95 3.11
N ALA A 110 -1.24 -19.00 3.81
CA ALA A 110 -0.08 -18.29 3.32
C ALA A 110 0.90 -18.00 4.45
N PHE A 111 2.17 -17.79 4.13
CA PHE A 111 3.21 -17.54 5.12
C PHE A 111 4.27 -16.56 4.64
N ARG A 112 4.94 -15.89 5.58
CA ARG A 112 6.21 -15.19 5.35
C ARG A 112 7.23 -15.54 6.41
N ILE A 113 8.50 -15.42 6.06
CA ILE A 113 9.61 -15.50 7.00
C ILE A 113 9.84 -14.09 7.59
N SER A 114 9.77 -13.95 8.90
CA SER A 114 10.24 -12.74 9.60
C SER A 114 11.67 -13.01 10.07
N HIS A 115 12.61 -12.21 9.58
CA HIS A 115 14.01 -12.32 9.93
C HIS A 115 14.65 -10.93 9.93
N PRO A 116 15.54 -10.60 10.88
CA PRO A 116 16.14 -9.26 10.98
C PRO A 116 16.83 -8.75 9.71
N VAL A 117 17.37 -9.66 8.89
CA VAL A 117 18.03 -9.33 7.59
C VAL A 117 17.00 -8.99 6.50
N LEU A 118 15.76 -9.45 6.61
CA LEU A 118 14.67 -9.23 5.65
C LEU A 118 13.75 -8.07 6.09
N ASP A 119 13.54 -7.91 7.40
CA ASP A 119 12.62 -6.93 7.98
C ASP A 119 13.12 -5.46 7.80
N GLY A 120 14.36 -5.25 7.32
CA GLY A 120 14.94 -3.93 7.00
C GLY A 120 14.99 -3.57 5.51
N SER A 121 14.50 -4.41 4.60
CA SER A 121 14.73 -4.27 3.15
C SER A 121 13.51 -3.92 2.29
N GLY A 122 12.37 -3.56 2.89
CA GLY A 122 11.19 -3.15 2.12
C GLY A 122 10.57 -4.27 1.27
N GLU A 123 10.71 -5.53 1.68
CA GLU A 123 10.18 -6.67 0.94
C GLU A 123 8.64 -6.69 1.00
N GLN A 124 8.00 -6.63 -0.16
CA GLN A 124 6.55 -6.54 -0.30
C GLN A 124 5.88 -7.92 -0.15
N ARG A 125 4.70 -7.95 0.48
CA ARG A 125 3.87 -9.17 0.55
C ARG A 125 3.23 -9.44 -0.81
N ARG A 126 3.21 -10.68 -1.30
CA ARG A 126 2.33 -11.04 -2.43
C ARG A 126 0.88 -10.70 -2.06
N PRO A 127 0.14 -9.97 -2.90
CA PRO A 127 -1.26 -9.71 -2.65
C PRO A 127 -2.08 -11.01 -2.70
N PRO A 128 -3.25 -11.07 -2.03
CA PRO A 128 -4.16 -12.20 -2.15
C PRO A 128 -4.61 -12.41 -3.60
N LYS A 129 -4.74 -13.68 -4.02
CA LYS A 129 -5.35 -14.03 -5.31
C LYS A 129 -6.86 -13.82 -5.19
N VAL A 130 -7.39 -12.83 -5.89
CA VAL A 130 -8.83 -12.58 -5.97
C VAL A 130 -9.35 -13.28 -7.23
N GLU A 131 -10.27 -14.24 -7.10
CA GLU A 131 -10.98 -14.79 -8.25
C GLU A 131 -11.77 -13.66 -8.94
N GLY A 132 -11.53 -13.45 -10.23
CA GLY A 132 -12.07 -12.32 -11.00
C GLY A 132 -11.12 -11.14 -11.19
N ALA A 133 -9.90 -11.19 -10.65
CA ALA A 133 -8.84 -10.25 -11.01
C ALA A 133 -8.38 -10.53 -12.44
N VAL A 134 -8.87 -9.72 -13.39
CA VAL A 134 -8.34 -9.65 -14.75
C VAL A 134 -7.19 -8.66 -14.73
N ASP A 135 -6.00 -9.13 -15.10
CA ASP A 135 -4.88 -8.25 -15.45
C ASP A 135 -5.25 -7.57 -16.78
N VAL A 136 -5.80 -6.36 -16.70
CA VAL A 136 -6.24 -5.64 -17.89
C VAL A 136 -5.04 -4.89 -18.45
N ASP A 137 -4.27 -5.60 -19.29
CA ASP A 137 -3.37 -4.97 -20.24
C ASP A 137 -4.23 -4.28 -21.33
N LEU A 138 -4.46 -2.98 -21.13
CA LEU A 138 -5.39 -2.18 -21.92
C LEU A 138 -4.95 -1.94 -23.37
N ASP A 139 -3.72 -2.35 -23.74
CA ASP A 139 -3.21 -2.19 -25.10
C ASP A 139 -3.66 -3.33 -26.05
N THR A 140 -4.31 -4.38 -25.53
CA THR A 140 -4.85 -5.50 -26.33
C THR A 140 -6.37 -5.68 -26.22
N ALA A 141 -7.11 -4.61 -25.94
CA ALA A 141 -8.57 -4.62 -25.87
C ALA A 141 -9.25 -4.73 -27.26
N ARG A 142 -9.11 -5.88 -27.95
CA ARG A 142 -9.87 -6.18 -29.17
C ARG A 142 -10.69 -7.46 -29.15
N SER A 143 -10.77 -8.19 -28.03
CA SER A 143 -11.55 -9.43 -28.01
C SER A 143 -11.95 -9.86 -26.59
N LEU A 144 -12.86 -9.12 -25.94
CA LEU A 144 -13.58 -9.63 -24.76
C LEU A 144 -15.07 -9.83 -25.09
N PRO A 145 -15.70 -10.94 -24.63
CA PRO A 145 -17.07 -11.32 -24.97
C PRO A 145 -18.14 -10.53 -24.18
N PHE A 146 -17.73 -9.49 -23.45
CA PHE A 146 -18.59 -8.56 -22.73
C PHE A 146 -18.18 -7.13 -23.05
N SER A 147 -19.15 -6.22 -23.12
CA SER A 147 -18.90 -4.80 -23.30
C SER A 147 -18.43 -4.20 -21.97
N VAL A 148 -17.16 -3.82 -21.90
CA VAL A 148 -16.68 -2.87 -20.88
C VAL A 148 -17.17 -1.49 -21.29
N SER A 149 -18.32 -1.08 -20.76
CA SER A 149 -18.72 0.32 -20.86
C SER A 149 -17.88 1.12 -19.87
N ARG A 150 -17.01 2.02 -20.37
CA ARG A 150 -16.47 3.09 -19.54
C ARG A 150 -17.67 3.81 -18.93
N LEU A 151 -17.76 3.86 -17.60
CA LEU A 151 -18.62 4.84 -16.94
C LEU A 151 -18.22 6.21 -17.48
N ASP A 152 -19.19 6.93 -18.03
CA ASP A 152 -18.98 8.28 -18.51
C ASP A 152 -18.30 9.10 -17.42
N GLU A 153 -17.21 9.76 -17.78
CA GLU A 153 -16.53 10.67 -16.85
C GLU A 153 -17.53 11.75 -16.46
N PRO A 154 -17.74 12.02 -15.16
CA PRO A 154 -18.64 13.09 -14.75
C PRO A 154 -18.18 14.37 -15.44
N GLY A 155 -19.12 15.05 -16.10
CA GLY A 155 -18.85 16.28 -16.83
C GLY A 155 -18.27 17.31 -15.86
N MET A 156 -16.95 17.48 -15.89
CA MET A 156 -16.28 18.46 -15.03
C MET A 156 -16.73 19.86 -15.43
N GLU A 157 -17.26 20.59 -14.46
CA GLU A 157 -17.62 21.98 -14.65
C GLU A 157 -16.35 22.82 -14.89
N THR A 158 -16.39 23.68 -15.90
CA THR A 158 -15.35 24.69 -16.10
C THR A 158 -15.74 25.96 -15.36
N VAL A 159 -14.84 26.48 -14.53
CA VAL A 159 -15.10 27.66 -13.68
C VAL A 159 -14.08 28.76 -13.89
N ASP A 160 -14.46 30.00 -13.56
CA ASP A 160 -13.52 31.10 -13.42
C ASP A 160 -12.84 31.02 -12.04
N PRO A 161 -11.51 30.78 -11.97
CA PRO A 161 -10.79 30.73 -10.69
C PRO A 161 -10.91 32.01 -9.86
N ALA A 162 -11.14 33.18 -10.49
CA ALA A 162 -11.30 34.44 -9.77
C ALA A 162 -12.57 34.46 -8.89
N GLU A 163 -13.63 33.75 -9.28
CA GLU A 163 -14.86 33.61 -8.50
C GLU A 163 -14.61 32.87 -7.18
N LEU A 164 -13.65 31.94 -7.19
CA LEU A 164 -13.21 31.18 -6.01
C LEU A 164 -12.11 31.91 -5.20
N GLY A 165 -11.72 33.12 -5.61
CA GLY A 165 -10.64 33.89 -4.99
C GLY A 165 -9.23 33.43 -5.35
N LEU A 166 -9.07 32.58 -6.36
CA LEU A 166 -7.78 32.08 -6.81
C LEU A 166 -7.17 33.04 -7.85
N ASP A 167 -5.86 33.32 -7.75
CA ASP A 167 -5.15 34.06 -8.80
C ASP A 167 -4.82 33.12 -9.98
N PRO A 168 -5.35 33.35 -11.20
CA PRO A 168 -5.08 32.52 -12.38
C PRO A 168 -3.59 32.41 -12.73
N LYS A 169 -2.78 33.42 -12.36
CA LYS A 169 -1.32 33.44 -12.62
C LYS A 169 -0.56 32.52 -11.67
N GLU A 170 -1.15 32.22 -10.52
CA GLU A 170 -0.54 31.36 -9.52
C GLU A 170 -0.94 29.89 -9.67
N LEU A 171 -1.93 29.56 -10.50
CA LEU A 171 -2.39 28.18 -10.67
C LEU A 171 -1.33 27.27 -11.32
N SER A 172 -1.16 26.08 -10.76
CA SER A 172 -0.43 24.96 -11.37
C SER A 172 -1.38 24.08 -12.21
N THR A 173 -0.84 23.01 -12.83
CA THR A 173 -1.63 21.99 -13.53
C THR A 173 -2.69 21.36 -12.63
N ILE A 174 -2.34 21.09 -11.37
CA ILE A 174 -3.25 20.57 -10.35
C ILE A 174 -3.17 21.49 -9.14
N ASN A 175 -4.32 21.90 -8.62
CA ASN A 175 -4.47 22.78 -7.45
C ASN A 175 -5.39 22.12 -6.45
N VAL A 176 -4.94 21.95 -5.21
CA VAL A 176 -5.72 21.28 -4.16
C VAL A 176 -6.41 22.33 -3.31
N LEU A 177 -7.73 22.26 -3.26
CA LEU A 177 -8.60 23.15 -2.51
C LEU A 177 -9.06 22.42 -1.26
N LEU A 178 -8.81 23.01 -0.09
CA LEU A 178 -9.11 22.47 1.23
C LEU A 178 -10.12 23.39 1.95
N PRO A 179 -11.42 23.08 1.89
CA PRO A 179 -12.42 23.71 2.76
C PRO A 179 -12.06 23.53 4.24
N ALA A 180 -12.52 24.45 5.10
CA ALA A 180 -12.21 24.47 6.54
C ALA A 180 -12.42 23.11 7.22
N ARG A 181 -13.51 22.41 6.90
CA ARG A 181 -13.81 21.07 7.43
C ARG A 181 -12.76 20.05 7.03
N ALA A 182 -12.46 19.92 5.74
CA ALA A 182 -11.49 18.95 5.24
C ALA A 182 -10.07 19.27 5.72
N ARG A 183 -9.72 20.56 5.78
CA ARG A 183 -8.48 21.07 6.38
C ARG A 183 -8.34 20.55 7.82
N ARG A 184 -9.33 20.83 8.67
CA ARG A 184 -9.33 20.44 10.09
C ARG A 184 -9.27 18.92 10.26
N MET A 185 -10.04 18.17 9.46
CA MET A 185 -9.98 16.71 9.46
C MET A 185 -8.55 16.23 9.19
N LEU A 186 -7.92 16.73 8.13
CA LEU A 186 -6.59 16.29 7.75
C LEU A 186 -5.51 16.69 8.76
N VAL A 187 -5.50 17.93 9.26
CA VAL A 187 -4.40 18.41 10.14
C VAL A 187 -4.62 18.15 11.63
N ALA A 188 -5.83 17.79 12.06
CA ALA A 188 -6.14 17.62 13.48
C ALA A 188 -7.01 16.40 13.79
N ASP A 189 -8.18 16.26 13.17
CA ASP A 189 -9.24 15.41 13.73
C ASP A 189 -9.17 13.95 13.28
N LEU A 190 -8.55 13.66 12.13
CA LEU A 190 -8.47 12.29 11.60
C LEU A 190 -7.67 11.41 12.56
N PRO A 191 -8.26 10.32 13.11
CA PRO A 191 -7.56 9.41 14.01
C PRO A 191 -6.56 8.60 13.19
N LEU A 192 -5.27 8.90 13.38
CA LEU A 192 -4.17 8.23 12.68
C LEU A 192 -3.25 7.57 13.68
N SER A 193 -2.80 6.36 13.37
CA SER A 193 -1.78 5.66 14.13
C SER A 193 -0.45 6.40 14.06
N ARG A 194 0.26 6.41 15.19
CA ARG A 194 1.65 6.85 15.30
C ARG A 194 2.65 5.69 15.31
N GLN A 195 2.16 4.46 15.17
CA GLN A 195 2.97 3.23 15.27
C GLN A 195 3.05 2.48 13.95
N VAL A 196 2.05 2.63 13.08
CA VAL A 196 2.01 2.02 11.74
C VAL A 196 1.60 3.07 10.73
N GLU A 197 2.08 2.93 9.50
CA GLU A 197 1.64 3.80 8.42
C GLU A 197 0.21 3.42 8.00
N GLU A 198 -0.64 4.43 7.88
CA GLU A 198 -2.04 4.30 7.50
C GLU A 198 -2.32 5.15 6.28
N GLY A 199 -3.45 4.89 5.63
CA GLY A 199 -3.84 5.59 4.42
C GLY A 199 -5.32 5.45 4.11
N GLY A 200 -5.73 6.13 3.06
CA GLY A 200 -7.12 6.27 2.70
C GLY A 200 -7.33 7.06 1.43
N PHE A 201 -8.57 7.47 1.24
CA PHE A 201 -9.03 8.10 0.01
C PHE A 201 -9.46 9.54 0.27
N PHE A 202 -9.19 10.39 -0.72
CA PHE A 202 -9.77 11.71 -0.83
C PHE A 202 -11.07 11.65 -1.63
N LEU A 203 -12.12 12.18 -1.06
CA LEU A 203 -13.39 12.41 -1.74
C LEU A 203 -13.50 13.90 -2.04
N GLY A 204 -13.99 14.23 -3.23
CA GLY A 204 -13.96 15.62 -3.64
C GLY A 204 -14.69 15.94 -4.92
N ARG A 205 -14.66 17.21 -5.29
CA ARG A 205 -15.21 17.72 -6.54
C ARG A 205 -14.08 18.19 -7.44
N ILE A 206 -14.22 17.93 -8.73
CA ILE A 206 -13.21 18.29 -9.72
C ILE A 206 -13.81 19.32 -10.66
N ARG A 207 -13.12 20.46 -10.79
CA ARG A 207 -13.44 21.50 -11.75
C ARG A 207 -12.26 21.75 -12.65
N THR A 208 -12.51 22.21 -13.87
CA THR A 208 -11.48 22.64 -14.80
C THR A 208 -11.42 24.16 -14.88
N VAL A 209 -10.25 24.69 -15.24
CA VAL A 209 -10.10 26.11 -15.56
C VAL A 209 -9.88 26.25 -17.06
N GLY A 210 -10.60 27.18 -17.69
CA GLY A 210 -10.46 27.46 -19.11
C GLY A 210 -9.05 27.96 -19.47
N GLY A 211 -8.53 27.53 -20.62
CA GLY A 211 -7.22 27.91 -21.14
C GLY A 211 -6.61 26.85 -22.04
N ASP A 212 -5.46 27.18 -22.64
CA ASP A 212 -4.77 26.29 -23.61
C ASP A 212 -4.14 25.05 -22.95
N VAL A 213 -3.88 25.11 -21.64
CA VAL A 213 -3.30 24.01 -20.86
C VAL A 213 -4.33 23.55 -19.83
N PRO A 214 -4.61 22.23 -19.74
CA PRO A 214 -5.56 21.72 -18.77
C PRO A 214 -5.07 22.01 -17.34
N ARG A 215 -5.95 22.63 -16.54
CA ARG A 215 -5.73 22.89 -15.12
C ARG A 215 -6.93 22.38 -14.33
N TYR A 216 -6.62 21.63 -13.28
CA TYR A 216 -7.61 21.00 -12.41
C TYR A 216 -7.65 21.69 -11.06
N LEU A 217 -8.86 21.96 -10.58
CA LEU A 217 -9.15 22.36 -9.21
C LEU A 217 -9.75 21.15 -8.50
N VAL A 218 -9.01 20.62 -7.53
CA VAL A 218 -9.35 19.40 -6.79
C VAL A 218 -9.80 19.82 -5.40
N GLU A 219 -11.10 19.99 -5.21
CA GLU A 219 -11.70 20.33 -3.92
C GLU A 219 -11.89 19.06 -3.09
N ILE A 220 -11.04 18.85 -2.08
CA ILE A 220 -11.15 17.70 -1.16
C ILE A 220 -12.23 18.05 -0.14
N THR A 221 -13.40 17.45 -0.27
CA THR A 221 -14.56 17.72 0.59
C THR A 221 -14.62 16.79 1.81
N ASP A 222 -14.02 15.60 1.69
CA ASP A 222 -13.95 14.63 2.78
C ASP A 222 -12.79 13.65 2.61
N VAL A 223 -12.46 12.95 3.69
CA VAL A 223 -11.43 11.91 3.72
C VAL A 223 -11.95 10.67 4.41
N THR A 224 -11.61 9.50 3.87
CA THR A 224 -12.00 8.21 4.46
C THR A 224 -10.80 7.29 4.56
N PRO A 225 -10.62 6.57 5.68
CA PRO A 225 -9.65 5.48 5.75
C PRO A 225 -9.93 4.43 4.67
N ALA A 226 -8.89 3.79 4.17
CA ALA A 226 -9.04 2.66 3.26
C ALA A 226 -9.30 1.39 4.07
N GLU A 227 -10.58 1.05 4.26
CA GLU A 227 -10.98 -0.18 4.92
C GLU A 227 -10.43 -1.41 4.18
N GLY A 228 -9.98 -2.44 4.92
CA GLY A 228 -9.40 -3.64 4.31
C GLY A 228 -8.03 -3.42 3.64
N SER A 229 -7.34 -2.31 3.92
CA SER A 229 -5.97 -2.07 3.47
C SER A 229 -4.93 -2.91 4.23
N GLY A 230 -3.80 -3.20 3.60
CA GLY A 230 -2.62 -3.71 4.28
C GLY A 230 -1.81 -2.56 4.86
N ALA A 231 -1.67 -2.49 6.19
CA ALA A 231 -0.83 -1.51 6.89
C ALA A 231 0.44 -2.17 7.45
N GLY A 232 1.61 -1.57 7.20
CA GLY A 232 2.91 -2.01 7.70
C GLY A 232 3.68 -0.91 8.44
N SER A 233 4.87 -1.22 8.95
CA SER A 233 5.73 -0.25 9.66
C SER A 233 6.44 0.77 8.74
N GLY A 234 6.16 0.76 7.44
CA GLY A 234 6.80 1.64 6.45
C GLY A 234 6.28 1.50 5.01
N HIS A 235 5.05 0.99 4.83
CA HIS A 235 4.32 1.10 3.57
C HIS A 235 2.82 0.82 3.81
N PHE A 236 2.00 1.39 2.92
CA PHE A 236 0.54 1.25 2.89
C PHE A 236 0.09 0.66 1.54
N THR A 237 -0.91 -0.22 1.53
CA THR A 237 -1.40 -0.85 0.28
C THR A 237 -2.92 -0.85 0.20
N PHE A 238 -3.46 -0.34 -0.91
CA PHE A 238 -4.88 -0.41 -1.24
C PHE A 238 -5.28 -1.79 -1.76
N THR A 239 -6.44 -2.28 -1.35
CA THR A 239 -7.01 -3.54 -1.84
C THR A 239 -8.28 -3.28 -2.66
N SER A 240 -8.72 -4.29 -3.43
CA SER A 240 -10.02 -4.25 -4.12
C SER A 240 -11.18 -3.99 -3.17
N ASP A 241 -11.09 -4.48 -1.93
CA ASP A 241 -12.07 -4.24 -0.89
C ASP A 241 -12.07 -2.78 -0.45
N SER A 242 -10.90 -2.15 -0.33
CA SER A 242 -10.78 -0.70 -0.07
C SER A 242 -11.48 0.12 -1.16
N PHE A 243 -11.27 -0.23 -2.44
CA PHE A 243 -11.95 0.44 -3.55
C PHE A 243 -13.46 0.17 -3.59
N SER A 244 -13.88 -1.05 -3.26
CA SER A 244 -15.31 -1.41 -3.20
C SER A 244 -16.02 -0.65 -2.07
N ALA A 245 -15.39 -0.51 -0.91
CA ALA A 245 -15.90 0.24 0.22
C ALA A 245 -16.06 1.73 -0.11
N VAL A 246 -15.04 2.36 -0.70
CA VAL A 246 -15.12 3.79 -1.05
C VAL A 246 -16.14 4.07 -2.16
N ASN A 247 -16.27 3.18 -3.14
CA ASN A 247 -17.29 3.32 -4.19
C ASN A 247 -18.71 3.21 -3.63
N ARG A 248 -18.93 2.31 -2.65
CA ARG A 248 -20.21 2.22 -1.95
C ARG A 248 -20.50 3.50 -1.17
N LEU A 249 -19.50 4.04 -0.45
CA LEU A 249 -19.63 5.30 0.28
C LEU A 249 -19.99 6.47 -0.66
N LEU A 250 -19.36 6.57 -1.83
CA LEU A 250 -19.68 7.58 -2.84
C LEU A 250 -21.12 7.44 -3.35
N ALA A 251 -21.56 6.22 -3.65
CA ALA A 251 -22.92 5.95 -4.11
C ALA A 251 -23.97 6.28 -3.03
N GLU A 252 -23.72 5.95 -1.77
CA GLU A 252 -24.62 6.23 -0.64
C GLU A 252 -24.72 7.72 -0.33
N ARG A 253 -23.63 8.47 -0.51
CA ARG A 253 -23.60 9.91 -0.29
C ARG A 253 -24.48 10.68 -1.27
N GLY A 254 -24.67 10.16 -2.49
CA GLY A 254 -25.52 10.78 -3.51
C GLY A 254 -25.14 12.22 -3.86
N LYS A 255 -23.90 12.62 -3.57
CA LYS A 255 -23.33 13.94 -3.90
C LYS A 255 -22.52 13.80 -5.18
N ASP A 256 -22.33 14.90 -5.92
CA ASP A 256 -21.41 15.01 -7.06
C ASP A 256 -19.92 14.92 -6.63
N GLU A 257 -19.61 14.02 -5.69
CA GLU A 257 -18.27 13.71 -5.21
C GLU A 257 -17.69 12.55 -6.03
N VAL A 258 -16.40 12.62 -6.29
CA VAL A 258 -15.62 11.57 -6.93
C VAL A 258 -14.45 11.18 -6.05
N LEU A 259 -13.80 10.07 -6.41
CA LEU A 259 -12.50 9.71 -5.86
C LEU A 259 -11.43 10.70 -6.36
N ALA A 260 -11.15 11.71 -5.55
CA ALA A 260 -10.22 12.80 -5.85
C ALA A 260 -8.74 12.40 -5.69
N GLY A 261 -8.47 11.28 -5.01
CA GLY A 261 -7.10 10.82 -4.79
C GLY A 261 -6.98 9.94 -3.58
N TRP A 262 -5.79 9.91 -3.00
CA TRP A 262 -5.45 9.09 -1.85
C TRP A 262 -4.49 9.78 -0.91
N TYR A 263 -4.37 9.25 0.30
CA TYR A 263 -3.34 9.68 1.24
C TYR A 263 -2.70 8.50 1.97
N HIS A 264 -1.49 8.72 2.47
CA HIS A 264 -0.88 7.89 3.50
C HIS A 264 -0.03 8.70 4.47
N THR A 265 0.38 8.08 5.56
CA THR A 265 1.16 8.70 6.62
C THR A 265 2.61 8.24 6.60
N HIS A 266 3.55 9.14 6.89
CA HIS A 266 4.91 8.81 7.30
C HIS A 266 5.09 9.14 8.79
N LEU A 267 5.69 8.24 9.56
CA LEU A 267 5.87 8.37 11.02
C LEU A 267 7.16 9.11 11.42
N PHE A 268 7.60 10.04 10.58
CA PHE A 268 8.81 10.84 10.79
C PHE A 268 8.61 12.28 10.30
N SER A 269 9.41 13.19 10.86
CA SER A 269 9.34 14.63 10.58
C SER A 269 9.49 14.95 9.09
N ALA A 270 8.68 15.89 8.61
CA ALA A 270 8.80 16.38 7.25
C ALA A 270 10.14 17.13 7.06
N THR A 271 10.99 16.65 6.16
CA THR A 271 12.17 17.40 5.70
C THR A 271 11.99 17.83 4.25
N ARG A 272 12.64 18.94 3.84
CA ARG A 272 12.57 19.47 2.46
C ARG A 272 13.05 18.48 1.37
N ARG A 273 13.74 17.40 1.75
CA ARG A 273 14.28 16.38 0.83
C ARG A 273 13.45 15.09 0.80
N MET A 274 12.52 14.91 1.73
CA MET A 274 11.70 13.69 1.82
C MET A 274 10.33 13.97 1.20
N GLY A 275 9.93 13.20 0.19
CA GLY A 275 8.61 13.28 -0.46
C GLY A 275 8.00 11.90 -0.59
N LEU A 276 7.30 11.65 -1.69
CA LEU A 276 6.84 10.32 -2.07
C LEU A 276 8.02 9.37 -2.29
N SER A 277 7.88 8.12 -1.85
CA SER A 277 8.79 7.03 -2.22
C SER A 277 8.53 6.56 -3.66
N ASP A 278 9.47 5.81 -4.25
CA ASP A 278 9.27 5.21 -5.58
C ASP A 278 8.02 4.31 -5.62
N VAL A 279 7.72 3.62 -4.51
CA VAL A 279 6.52 2.79 -4.36
C VAL A 279 5.24 3.63 -4.37
N ASP A 280 5.26 4.81 -3.75
CA ASP A 280 4.10 5.71 -3.75
C ASP A 280 3.86 6.30 -5.15
N VAL A 281 4.95 6.62 -5.85
CA VAL A 281 4.91 7.08 -7.24
C VAL A 281 4.32 5.98 -8.12
N ASP A 282 4.86 4.76 -8.07
CA ASP A 282 4.37 3.62 -8.84
C ASP A 282 2.90 3.30 -8.53
N THR A 283 2.51 3.35 -7.25
CA THR A 283 1.12 3.20 -6.82
C THR A 283 0.23 4.25 -7.46
N HIS A 284 0.65 5.51 -7.47
CA HIS A 284 -0.11 6.59 -8.08
C HIS A 284 -0.26 6.37 -9.60
N PHE A 285 0.84 6.08 -10.32
CA PHE A 285 0.79 5.89 -11.77
C PHE A 285 0.03 4.64 -12.21
N SER A 286 0.11 3.55 -11.43
CA SER A 286 -0.56 2.28 -11.75
C SER A 286 -2.04 2.27 -11.38
N THR A 287 -2.42 2.93 -10.28
CA THR A 287 -3.75 2.80 -9.66
C THR A 287 -4.61 4.05 -9.83
N PHE A 288 -4.04 5.24 -9.63
CA PHE A 288 -4.74 6.52 -9.66
C PHE A 288 -4.52 7.23 -10.99
N ARG A 289 -5.13 6.70 -12.06
CA ARG A 289 -4.82 7.09 -13.45
C ARG A 289 -5.51 8.37 -13.94
N ARG A 290 -6.44 8.95 -13.17
CA ARG A 290 -7.12 10.16 -13.62
C ARG A 290 -6.20 11.38 -13.49
N PRO A 291 -6.18 12.31 -14.47
CA PRO A 291 -5.21 13.39 -14.50
C PRO A 291 -5.37 14.41 -13.36
N TRP A 292 -6.52 14.44 -12.70
CA TRP A 292 -6.78 15.28 -11.53
C TRP A 292 -6.49 14.59 -10.19
N GLN A 293 -6.21 13.29 -10.17
CA GLN A 293 -6.04 12.57 -8.90
C GLN A 293 -4.76 13.02 -8.19
N VAL A 294 -4.85 13.14 -6.86
CA VAL A 294 -3.73 13.60 -6.01
C VAL A 294 -3.31 12.55 -4.99
N ALA A 295 -2.01 12.51 -4.69
CA ALA A 295 -1.44 11.75 -3.57
C ALA A 295 -1.16 12.72 -2.41
N GLY A 296 -1.73 12.47 -1.25
CA GLY A 296 -1.50 13.21 -0.02
C GLY A 296 -0.52 12.48 0.88
N LEU A 297 0.56 13.15 1.26
CA LEU A 297 1.50 12.66 2.24
C LEU A 297 1.30 13.40 3.56
N LEU A 298 0.95 12.67 4.62
CA LEU A 298 0.85 13.19 5.98
C LEU A 298 2.05 12.77 6.81
N ASN A 299 2.95 13.69 7.11
CA ASN A 299 4.02 13.44 8.07
C ASN A 299 3.47 13.63 9.50
N LEU A 300 3.65 12.61 10.34
CA LEU A 300 3.21 12.59 11.73
C LEU A 300 4.41 12.57 12.67
N THR A 301 4.39 13.48 13.64
CA THR A 301 5.32 13.51 14.78
C THR A 301 4.51 13.65 16.07
N ASP A 302 5.19 13.70 17.22
CA ASP A 302 4.51 13.89 18.51
C ASP A 302 3.78 15.24 18.57
N ASP A 303 4.39 16.30 18.02
CA ASP A 303 3.90 17.68 18.13
C ASP A 303 3.30 18.24 16.83
N GLU A 304 3.63 17.68 15.67
CA GLU A 304 3.24 18.23 14.37
C GLU A 304 2.60 17.19 13.43
N ARG A 305 1.60 17.66 12.68
CA ARG A 305 1.05 16.99 11.51
C ARG A 305 1.19 17.90 10.30
N VAL A 306 1.73 17.35 9.22
CA VAL A 306 2.08 18.10 8.02
C VAL A 306 1.51 17.44 6.79
N LEU A 307 0.67 18.15 6.04
CA LEU A 307 0.15 17.69 4.77
C LEU A 307 0.94 18.28 3.60
N ARG A 308 1.29 17.40 2.65
CA ARG A 308 1.73 17.77 1.30
C ARG A 308 0.92 16.99 0.28
N CYS A 309 0.64 17.59 -0.87
CA CYS A 309 -0.06 16.91 -1.95
C CYS A 309 0.82 16.89 -3.20
N TYR A 310 0.70 15.82 -3.97
CA TYR A 310 1.43 15.59 -5.21
C TYR A 310 0.44 15.20 -6.30
N GLY A 311 0.69 15.65 -7.52
CA GLY A 311 -0.13 15.33 -8.67
C GLY A 311 0.73 15.02 -9.89
N ARG A 312 0.17 14.21 -10.79
CA ARG A 312 0.82 13.81 -12.04
C ARG A 312 0.91 15.00 -13.00
N VAL A 313 2.12 15.37 -13.37
CA VAL A 313 2.41 16.36 -14.42
C VAL A 313 3.30 15.69 -15.44
N ALA A 314 2.71 15.30 -16.58
CA ALA A 314 3.31 14.44 -17.59
C ALA A 314 3.74 13.07 -17.03
N ASP A 315 5.03 12.82 -16.93
CA ASP A 315 5.69 11.58 -16.49
C ASP A 315 6.25 11.68 -15.06
N ALA A 316 6.00 12.78 -14.34
CA ALA A 316 6.50 12.99 -12.99
C ALA A 316 5.41 13.37 -11.98
N MET A 317 5.63 13.04 -10.71
CA MET A 317 4.86 13.59 -9.59
C MET A 317 5.45 14.93 -9.18
N LYS A 318 4.60 15.96 -9.07
CA LYS A 318 5.01 17.30 -8.61
C LYS A 318 4.17 17.73 -7.41
N GLU A 319 4.79 18.46 -6.49
CA GLU A 319 4.06 19.07 -5.37
C GLU A 319 2.98 20.03 -5.90
N CYS A 320 1.76 19.83 -5.42
CA CYS A 320 0.60 20.66 -5.73
C CYS A 320 0.60 21.91 -4.86
N LYS A 321 0.09 23.02 -5.40
CA LYS A 321 -0.29 24.16 -4.57
C LYS A 321 -1.53 23.84 -3.74
N LEU A 322 -1.46 24.18 -2.46
CA LEU A 322 -2.56 24.08 -1.52
C LEU A 322 -3.25 25.43 -1.38
N TRP A 323 -4.57 25.40 -1.43
CA TRP A 323 -5.44 26.55 -1.28
C TRP A 323 -6.43 26.24 -0.14
N VAL A 324 -6.48 27.09 0.88
CA VAL A 324 -7.34 26.85 2.06
C VAL A 324 -8.46 27.88 2.11
N CYS A 325 -9.58 27.47 2.71
CA CYS A 325 -10.67 28.38 3.05
C CYS A 325 -10.98 28.26 4.54
N ASP A 326 -11.06 29.39 5.25
CA ASP A 326 -11.16 29.39 6.71
C ASP A 326 -12.61 29.37 7.23
N ASP A 327 -13.60 29.96 6.52
CA ASP A 327 -15.05 29.86 6.84
C ASP A 327 -15.96 30.50 5.74
N GLY A 328 -15.51 30.60 4.48
CA GLY A 328 -16.26 31.21 3.37
C GLY A 328 -16.19 30.42 2.05
N ASP A 329 -16.45 31.08 0.92
CA ASP A 329 -16.35 30.46 -0.42
C ASP A 329 -15.07 30.85 -1.18
N ARG A 330 -14.20 31.65 -0.54
CA ARG A 330 -12.98 32.18 -1.15
C ARG A 330 -11.73 31.53 -0.58
N TYR A 331 -10.91 30.99 -1.47
CA TYR A 331 -9.67 30.33 -1.13
C TYR A 331 -8.48 31.30 -1.11
N ARG A 332 -7.52 31.02 -0.24
CA ARG A 332 -6.22 31.70 -0.17
C ARG A 332 -5.07 30.72 -0.34
N GLY A 333 -3.96 31.17 -0.93
CA GLY A 333 -2.76 30.34 -1.08
C GLY A 333 -2.16 29.97 0.27
N ALA A 334 -1.90 28.68 0.47
CA ALA A 334 -1.25 28.14 1.67
C ALA A 334 0.16 27.56 1.38
N GLY A 335 0.69 27.80 0.18
CA GLY A 335 1.98 27.21 -0.25
C GLY A 335 1.83 25.74 -0.64
N THR A 336 2.84 24.92 -0.36
CA THR A 336 2.85 23.47 -0.67
C THR A 336 2.79 22.58 0.58
N ARG A 337 2.80 23.19 1.76
CA ARG A 337 2.81 22.51 3.06
C ARG A 337 1.75 23.13 3.96
N LEU A 338 0.95 22.30 4.61
CA LEU A 338 -0.02 22.73 5.61
C LEU A 338 0.32 22.13 6.96
N GLU A 339 0.34 22.96 7.99
CA GLU A 339 0.67 22.61 9.38
C GLU A 339 -0.55 22.88 10.29
N ARG A 340 -0.51 22.33 11.51
CA ARG A 340 -1.46 22.69 12.57
C ARG A 340 -1.14 24.11 13.05
N GLU A 341 -2.13 25.00 12.99
CA GLU A 341 -2.02 26.36 13.59
C GLU A 341 -2.01 26.31 15.11
#